data_AF-A0A182QAL4-F1
#
_entry.id   AF-A0A182QAL4-F1
#
_cell.length_a   1.000
_cell.length_b   1.000
_cell.length_c   1.000
_cell.angle_alpha   90.00
_cell.angle_beta   90.00
_cell.angle_gamma   90.00
#
_symmetry.space_group_name_H-M   'P 1'
#
loop_
_entity.id
_entity.type
_entity.pdbx_description
1 polymer ?
#
loop_
_entity_poly.entity_id
_entity_poly.type
_entity_poly.pdbx_seq_one_letter_code
_entity_poly.pdbx_strand_id
1 'polypeptide(L)'
;MAFKDVRDLAEQLKLLGYPNNIPITVLNTPYGGPESFKAYSDILQWLINRLEPNLVLGGGTRTEQERIQFVRAATEFLVTKSSIKINPRKLYASSVAAAKELLKVTTLLIASPKVTGHEEELIKSHVEIDLSDKIDDLKKVRGLSSELTNRGAALYDLLKKELINREVRNVQSTRSLELATTEKIIKGAIASLQSKLTSSRAALESLRADNVNMAAKIARKASELERSRQRLQALQKVRPAYLEEFEKLELELKGLYEAYIVRIRCVDALRSQLISKNRTPTPTSPVARITDSSMTILPEGLMESEDENEEDDDFDERDDVKLKTDRRILRSELLNRDRGSTRFRSRIDGASPSGKDRTKMIGSIEDELGPLDSSMSSEESESDLEMAGNRLIDGSLRTDDDEDESLAKMPRESSTINRSAKVDLSDEDF
;
A
#
# COMPACT_ATOMS: atom_id res chain seq x y z
N MET A 1 5.83 48.46 68.02
CA MET A 1 5.95 47.73 66.73
C MET A 1 6.68 48.59 65.72
N ALA A 2 6.01 49.58 65.09
CA ALA A 2 6.57 50.64 64.23
C ALA A 2 8.06 50.53 63.83
N PHE A 3 8.99 51.01 64.68
CA PHE A 3 10.42 51.08 64.37
C PHE A 3 11.06 49.75 63.92
N LYS A 4 10.58 48.59 64.39
CA LYS A 4 11.07 47.29 63.93
C LYS A 4 10.81 47.11 62.43
N ASP A 5 9.57 47.35 61.98
CA ASP A 5 9.16 47.14 60.60
C ASP A 5 9.99 48.05 59.63
N VAL A 6 10.46 49.22 60.08
CA VAL A 6 11.37 50.10 59.32
C VAL A 6 12.80 49.57 59.30
N ARG A 7 13.32 49.11 60.45
CA ARG A 7 14.66 48.54 60.56
C ARG A 7 14.79 47.27 59.72
N ASP A 8 13.85 46.35 59.87
CA ASP A 8 13.78 45.10 59.11
C ASP A 8 13.75 45.40 57.59
N LEU A 9 12.99 46.42 57.15
CA LEU A 9 12.98 46.85 55.75
C LEU A 9 14.35 47.40 55.30
N ALA A 10 15.00 48.24 56.09
CA ALA A 10 16.32 48.79 55.74
C ALA A 10 17.40 47.69 55.65
N GLU A 11 17.37 46.70 56.54
CA GLU A 11 18.25 45.53 56.48
C GLU A 11 17.95 44.65 55.26
N GLN A 12 16.67 44.43 54.92
CA GLN A 12 16.26 43.66 53.74
C GLN A 12 16.59 44.38 52.41
N LEU A 13 16.43 45.70 52.34
CA LEU A 13 16.84 46.49 51.17
C LEU A 13 18.36 46.46 50.96
N LYS A 14 19.14 46.48 52.05
CA LYS A 14 20.59 46.29 51.98
C LYS A 14 20.96 44.88 51.51
N LEU A 15 20.27 43.84 51.99
CA LEU A 15 20.49 42.45 51.55
C LEU A 15 20.17 42.25 50.06
N LEU A 16 19.12 42.89 49.55
CA LEU A 16 18.81 42.88 48.11
C LEU A 16 19.77 43.74 47.28
N GLY A 17 20.53 44.65 47.88
CA GLY A 17 21.44 45.56 47.18
C GLY A 17 20.76 46.79 46.59
N TYR A 18 19.85 47.43 47.35
CA TYR A 18 19.26 48.72 46.98
C TYR A 18 20.36 49.81 46.90
N PRO A 19 20.47 50.56 45.79
CA PRO A 19 21.64 51.41 45.53
C PRO A 19 21.67 52.73 46.31
N ASN A 20 20.50 53.26 46.72
CA ASN A 20 20.41 54.57 47.36
C ASN A 20 20.43 54.45 48.89
N ASN A 21 21.32 55.17 49.57
CA ASN A 21 21.32 55.23 51.03
C ASN A 21 20.17 56.12 51.55
N ILE A 22 19.10 55.52 52.06
CA ILE A 22 17.96 56.23 52.65
C ILE A 22 18.11 56.26 54.19
N PRO A 23 18.13 57.46 54.82
CA PRO A 23 18.21 57.55 56.28
C PRO A 23 16.92 57.04 56.93
N ILE A 24 17.07 56.18 57.95
CA ILE A 24 15.96 55.52 58.67
C ILE A 24 14.95 56.54 59.23
N THR A 25 15.37 57.75 59.55
CA THR A 25 14.51 58.85 60.03
C THR A 25 13.44 59.28 59.03
N VAL A 26 13.69 59.19 57.73
CA VAL A 26 12.71 59.53 56.68
C VAL A 26 11.63 58.46 56.56
N LEU A 27 12.00 57.18 56.71
CA LEU A 27 11.07 56.06 56.68
C LEU A 27 10.29 55.90 58.01
N ASN A 28 10.90 56.27 59.14
CA ASN A 28 10.32 56.19 60.48
C ASN A 28 9.46 57.41 60.86
N THR A 29 8.63 57.90 59.94
CA THR A 29 7.73 59.05 60.17
C THR A 29 6.33 58.58 60.61
N PRO A 30 5.72 59.15 61.66
CA PRO A 30 4.44 58.66 62.19
C PRO A 30 3.25 58.94 61.26
N TYR A 31 3.27 60.08 60.57
CA TYR A 31 2.18 60.54 59.67
C TYR A 31 2.63 60.68 58.20
N GLY A 32 3.87 60.34 57.89
CA GLY A 32 4.46 60.54 56.55
C GLY A 32 4.78 62.00 56.22
N GLY A 33 5.06 62.26 54.94
CA GLY A 33 5.38 63.57 54.37
C GLY A 33 5.82 63.44 52.91
N PRO A 34 6.06 64.54 52.19
CA PRO A 34 6.48 64.50 50.77
C PRO A 34 7.83 63.79 50.58
N GLU A 35 8.81 64.06 51.45
CA GLU A 35 10.13 63.41 51.38
C GLU A 35 10.08 61.91 51.74
N SER A 36 9.21 61.50 52.67
CA SER A 36 9.02 60.08 52.95
C SER A 36 8.26 59.38 51.83
N PHE A 37 7.26 60.03 51.20
CA PHE A 37 6.62 59.50 50.00
C PHE A 37 7.62 59.29 48.88
N LYS A 38 8.50 60.26 48.62
CA LYS A 38 9.57 60.13 47.63
C LYS A 38 10.50 58.96 47.94
N ALA A 39 10.94 58.82 49.18
CA ALA A 39 11.74 57.65 49.60
C ALA A 39 10.99 56.33 49.40
N TYR A 40 9.71 56.24 49.76
CA TYR A 40 8.89 55.05 49.56
C TYR A 40 8.57 54.77 48.09
N SER A 41 8.40 55.78 47.23
CA SER A 41 8.20 55.60 45.78
C SER A 41 9.46 55.10 45.09
N ASP A 42 10.62 55.65 45.45
CA ASP A 42 11.91 55.27 44.84
C ASP A 42 12.26 53.82 45.21
N ILE A 43 12.01 53.40 46.46
CA ILE A 43 12.11 51.99 46.88
C ILE A 43 11.11 51.12 46.11
N LEU A 44 9.82 51.50 46.06
CA LEU A 44 8.76 50.68 45.46
C LEU A 44 8.97 50.49 43.95
N GLN A 45 9.37 51.53 43.24
CA GLN A 45 9.73 51.47 41.82
C GLN A 45 10.97 50.60 41.58
N TRP A 46 11.96 50.60 42.47
CA TRP A 46 13.11 49.70 42.37
C TRP A 46 12.75 48.24 42.64
N LEU A 47 11.91 47.96 43.64
CA LEU A 47 11.43 46.60 43.92
C LEU A 47 10.61 46.05 42.76
N ILE A 48 9.80 46.89 42.10
CA ILE A 48 9.01 46.53 40.91
C ILE A 48 9.90 46.27 39.69
N ASN A 49 10.93 47.10 39.45
CA ASN A 49 11.94 46.86 38.41
C ASN A 49 12.73 45.55 38.61
N ARG A 50 12.75 45.00 39.83
CA ARG A 50 13.36 43.70 40.15
C ARG A 50 12.42 42.51 39.96
N LEU A 51 11.11 42.75 39.88
CA LEU A 51 10.09 41.75 39.52
C LEU A 51 9.86 41.73 38.00
N GLU A 52 9.80 42.89 37.35
CA GLU A 52 9.63 43.04 35.90
C GLU A 52 10.59 44.12 35.36
N PRO A 53 11.68 43.73 34.67
CA PRO A 53 12.68 44.68 34.18
C PRO A 53 12.11 45.74 33.23
N ASN A 54 12.55 46.99 33.41
CA ASN A 54 12.16 48.18 32.63
C ASN A 54 10.72 48.69 32.83
N LEU A 55 9.96 48.18 33.81
CA LEU A 55 8.60 48.66 34.07
C LEU A 55 8.60 49.98 34.88
N VAL A 56 8.47 51.10 34.18
CA VAL A 56 8.20 52.41 34.79
C VAL A 56 6.70 52.53 35.11
N LEU A 57 6.37 52.83 36.38
CA LEU A 57 4.99 53.06 36.80
C LEU A 57 4.49 54.45 36.35
N GLY A 58 3.26 54.51 35.86
CA GLY A 58 2.59 55.79 35.55
C GLY A 58 2.23 56.56 36.82
N GLY A 59 2.65 57.81 36.90
CA GLY A 59 2.41 58.72 38.03
C GLY A 59 3.66 59.52 38.38
N GLY A 60 3.81 59.92 39.64
CA GLY A 60 4.93 60.71 40.11
C GLY A 60 4.85 61.07 41.60
N THR A 61 5.71 61.97 42.05
CA THR A 61 5.81 62.40 43.46
C THR A 61 5.30 63.82 43.71
N ARG A 62 5.16 64.65 42.67
CA ARG A 62 5.05 66.12 42.81
C ARG A 62 3.63 66.54 43.15
N THR A 63 2.65 66.23 42.29
CA THR A 63 1.23 66.50 42.55
C THR A 63 0.54 65.36 43.31
N GLU A 64 -0.59 65.65 43.95
CA GLU A 64 -1.41 64.62 44.60
C GLU A 64 -1.98 63.61 43.60
N GLN A 65 -2.40 64.07 42.43
CA GLN A 65 -2.93 63.21 41.37
C GLN A 65 -1.85 62.23 40.85
N GLU A 66 -0.63 62.70 40.60
CA GLU A 66 0.54 61.86 40.30
C GLU A 66 0.78 60.77 41.36
N ARG A 67 0.73 61.13 42.65
CA ARG A 67 0.99 60.20 43.76
C ARG A 67 -0.12 59.14 43.89
N ILE A 68 -1.38 59.54 43.71
CA ILE A 68 -2.53 58.62 43.70
C ILE A 68 -2.42 57.66 42.50
N GLN A 69 -2.05 58.16 41.32
CA GLN A 69 -1.85 57.34 40.12
C GLN A 69 -0.71 56.33 40.31
N PHE A 70 0.43 56.78 40.84
CA PHE A 70 1.59 55.92 41.13
C PHE A 70 1.24 54.80 42.12
N VAL A 71 0.58 55.12 43.24
CA VAL A 71 0.16 54.11 44.22
C VAL A 71 -0.85 53.13 43.61
N ARG A 72 -1.81 53.61 42.80
CA ARG A 72 -2.77 52.75 42.10
C ARG A 72 -2.05 51.75 41.19
N ALA A 73 -1.21 52.24 40.27
CA ALA A 73 -0.44 51.43 39.34
C ALA A 73 0.46 50.41 40.06
N ALA A 74 1.14 50.82 41.15
CA ALA A 74 1.97 49.92 41.95
C ALA A 74 1.15 48.79 42.61
N THR A 75 -0.03 49.10 43.17
CA THR A 75 -0.87 48.06 43.79
C THR A 75 -1.53 47.14 42.78
N GLU A 76 -1.93 47.66 41.61
CA GLU A 76 -2.48 46.88 40.51
C GLU A 76 -1.43 45.92 39.93
N PHE A 77 -0.21 46.40 39.69
CA PHE A 77 0.93 45.57 39.31
C PHE A 77 1.22 44.48 40.34
N LEU A 78 1.41 44.82 41.62
CA LEU A 78 1.84 43.85 42.62
C LEU A 78 0.79 42.76 42.89
N VAL A 79 -0.51 43.09 42.81
CA VAL A 79 -1.59 42.10 42.88
C VAL A 79 -1.64 41.22 41.63
N THR A 80 -1.48 41.80 40.43
CA THR A 80 -1.72 41.08 39.16
C THR A 80 -0.51 40.26 38.70
N LYS A 81 0.72 40.75 38.91
CA LYS A 81 1.97 40.09 38.47
C LYS A 81 2.68 39.30 39.56
N SER A 82 2.54 39.68 40.83
CA SER A 82 3.21 39.02 41.97
C SER A 82 2.28 38.44 43.05
N SER A 83 0.95 38.55 42.88
CA SER A 83 -0.06 38.11 43.86
C SER A 83 0.03 38.76 45.26
N ILE A 84 0.82 39.84 45.43
CA ILE A 84 1.06 40.48 46.73
C ILE A 84 -0.05 41.49 47.04
N LYS A 85 -0.91 41.17 48.00
CA LYS A 85 -1.99 42.04 48.46
C LYS A 85 -1.46 43.13 49.40
N ILE A 86 -1.30 44.35 48.88
CA ILE A 86 -0.87 45.55 49.60
C ILE A 86 -2.03 46.52 49.84
N ASN A 87 -2.02 47.22 50.97
CA ASN A 87 -2.99 48.27 51.28
C ASN A 87 -2.56 49.64 50.66
N PRO A 88 -3.28 50.17 49.65
CA PRO A 88 -2.90 51.43 48.98
C PRO A 88 -2.93 52.64 49.92
N ARG A 89 -3.83 52.68 50.91
CA ARG A 89 -3.92 53.81 51.86
C ARG A 89 -2.65 53.93 52.72
N LYS A 90 -2.02 52.80 53.06
CA LYS A 90 -0.75 52.79 53.82
C LYS A 90 0.44 53.23 52.96
N LEU A 91 0.51 52.78 51.71
CA LEU A 91 1.51 53.27 50.76
C LEU A 91 1.38 54.78 50.55
N TYR A 92 0.17 55.28 50.27
CA TYR A 92 -0.07 56.72 50.09
C TYR A 92 0.26 57.53 51.34
N ALA A 93 -0.08 57.03 52.53
CA ALA A 93 0.29 57.67 53.79
C ALA A 93 1.81 57.75 54.00
N SER A 94 2.61 56.85 53.41
CA SER A 94 4.08 56.91 53.39
C SER A 94 4.72 57.17 54.76
N SER A 95 4.08 56.63 55.80
CA SER A 95 4.52 56.60 57.19
C SER A 95 5.16 55.24 57.50
N VAL A 96 5.46 54.97 58.77
CA VAL A 96 5.88 53.62 59.22
C VAL A 96 4.94 52.49 58.74
N ALA A 97 3.65 52.81 58.53
CA ALA A 97 2.68 51.83 58.01
C ALA A 97 3.01 51.35 56.58
N ALA A 98 3.73 52.14 55.77
CA ALA A 98 4.18 51.76 54.44
C ALA A 98 5.35 50.75 54.49
N ALA A 99 6.27 50.87 55.47
CA ALA A 99 7.37 49.92 55.62
C ALA A 99 6.87 48.48 55.79
N LYS A 100 5.83 48.29 56.61
CA LYS A 100 5.18 46.98 56.82
C LYS A 100 4.53 46.40 55.56
N GLU A 101 4.12 47.25 54.61
CA GLU A 101 3.56 46.77 53.34
C GLU A 101 4.67 46.46 52.32
N LEU A 102 5.73 47.27 52.24
CA LEU A 102 6.90 46.97 51.41
C LEU A 102 7.65 45.72 51.88
N LEU A 103 7.67 45.46 53.19
CA LEU A 103 8.24 44.24 53.76
C LEU A 103 7.68 42.97 53.10
N LYS A 104 6.41 42.94 52.69
CA LYS A 104 5.82 41.80 51.97
C LYS A 104 6.55 41.51 50.65
N VAL A 105 6.95 42.56 49.94
CA VAL A 105 7.64 42.50 48.65
C VAL A 105 9.09 42.08 48.86
N THR A 106 9.79 42.68 49.82
CA THR A 106 11.17 42.30 50.12
C THR A 106 11.28 40.90 50.71
N THR A 107 10.33 40.45 51.54
CA THR A 107 10.32 39.06 52.02
C THR A 107 10.09 38.07 50.90
N LEU A 108 9.26 38.37 49.90
CA LEU A 108 9.07 37.50 48.73
C LEU A 108 10.32 37.47 47.83
N LEU A 109 10.99 38.61 47.63
CA LEU A 109 12.23 38.70 46.86
C LEU A 109 13.45 38.07 47.56
N ILE A 110 13.42 37.95 48.89
CA ILE A 110 14.47 37.29 49.70
C ILE A 110 14.16 35.81 49.92
N ALA A 111 12.88 35.41 49.90
CA ALA A 111 12.45 34.02 49.94
C ALA A 111 12.80 33.30 48.64
N SER A 112 14.06 32.88 48.52
CA SER A 112 14.47 31.86 47.57
C SER A 112 13.49 30.68 47.66
N PRO A 113 12.88 30.24 46.54
CA PRO A 113 11.96 29.12 46.57
C PRO A 113 12.72 27.89 47.05
N LYS A 114 12.39 27.42 48.26
CA LYS A 114 12.88 26.14 48.75
C LYS A 114 12.36 25.08 47.79
N VAL A 115 13.27 24.42 47.08
CA VAL A 115 12.98 23.18 46.34
C VAL A 115 12.93 22.02 47.34
N THR A 116 12.05 22.15 48.33
CA THR A 116 11.63 21.12 49.27
C THR A 116 10.32 20.57 48.74
N GLY A 117 10.36 19.40 48.11
CA GLY A 117 9.17 18.79 47.51
C GLY A 117 8.17 18.29 48.57
N HIS A 118 6.89 18.30 48.20
CA HIS A 118 5.82 17.48 48.79
C HIS A 118 5.79 17.34 50.32
N GLU A 119 5.75 18.46 51.04
CA GLU A 119 4.98 18.51 52.28
C GLU A 119 3.62 19.16 51.99
N GLU A 120 2.61 18.33 51.80
CA GLU A 120 1.22 18.77 51.68
C GLU A 120 0.72 19.22 53.06
N GLU A 121 0.90 20.50 53.39
CA GLU A 121 0.13 21.11 54.48
C GLU A 121 -1.36 20.94 54.14
N LEU A 122 -2.02 20.04 54.87
CA LEU A 122 -3.37 19.59 54.59
C LEU A 122 -4.39 20.70 54.90
N ILE A 123 -4.55 21.64 53.96
CA ILE A 123 -5.58 22.68 54.01
C ILE A 123 -6.94 21.99 54.03
N LYS A 124 -7.50 21.83 55.23
CA LYS A 124 -8.90 21.41 55.44
C LYS A 124 -9.84 22.55 55.05
N SER A 125 -9.90 22.85 53.75
CA SER A 125 -10.91 23.71 53.17
C SER A 125 -12.25 22.98 53.20
N HIS A 126 -12.92 23.00 54.36
CA HIS A 126 -14.33 22.63 54.48
C HIS A 126 -15.21 23.76 53.93
N VAL A 127 -15.00 24.03 52.65
CA VAL A 127 -15.87 24.78 51.75
C VAL A 127 -16.13 23.78 50.63
N GLU A 128 -17.39 23.37 50.47
CA GLU A 128 -17.80 22.65 49.27
C GLU A 128 -17.75 23.66 48.12
N ILE A 129 -16.58 23.77 47.49
CA ILE A 129 -16.41 24.56 46.29
C ILE A 129 -17.24 23.86 45.22
N ASP A 130 -18.39 24.44 44.88
CA ASP A 130 -19.14 23.96 43.73
C ASP A 130 -18.29 24.18 42.48
N LEU A 131 -17.73 23.07 41.99
CA LEU A 131 -16.85 23.02 40.85
C LEU A 131 -17.66 22.79 39.56
N SER A 132 -18.98 22.60 39.63
CA SER A 132 -19.84 22.29 38.48
C SER A 132 -19.68 23.29 37.34
N ASP A 133 -19.76 24.59 37.66
CA ASP A 133 -19.55 25.71 36.73
C ASP A 133 -18.14 25.73 36.09
N LYS A 134 -17.18 25.00 36.67
CA LYS A 134 -15.76 24.97 36.27
C LYS A 134 -15.28 23.59 35.83
N ILE A 135 -16.15 22.58 35.80
CA ILE A 135 -15.81 21.22 35.34
C ILE A 135 -15.27 21.26 33.91
N ASP A 136 -15.84 22.10 33.04
CA ASP A 136 -15.38 22.20 31.65
C ASP A 136 -14.07 22.98 31.51
N ASP A 137 -13.78 23.95 32.39
CA ASP A 137 -12.46 24.58 32.44
C ASP A 137 -11.41 23.63 33.01
N LEU A 138 -11.75 22.77 33.98
CA LEU A 138 -10.87 21.70 34.45
C LEU A 138 -10.60 20.65 33.35
N LYS A 139 -11.60 20.32 32.50
CA LYS A 139 -11.38 19.48 31.30
C LYS A 139 -10.43 20.17 30.32
N LYS A 140 -10.62 21.48 30.03
CA LYS A 140 -9.71 22.27 29.17
C LYS A 140 -8.29 22.29 29.73
N VAL A 141 -8.12 22.58 31.03
CA VAL A 141 -6.82 22.60 31.71
C VAL A 141 -6.16 21.22 31.63
N ARG A 142 -6.88 20.13 31.90
CA ARG A 142 -6.33 18.76 31.77
C ARG A 142 -5.92 18.43 30.33
N GLY A 143 -6.70 18.88 29.34
CA GLY A 143 -6.36 18.76 27.92
C GLY A 143 -5.09 19.54 27.56
N LEU A 144 -5.01 20.82 27.97
CA LEU A 144 -3.85 21.69 27.75
C LEU A 144 -2.59 21.20 28.47
N SER A 145 -2.71 20.64 29.68
CA SER A 145 -1.58 19.98 30.37
C SER A 145 -1.10 18.74 29.62
N SER A 146 -2.02 17.93 29.07
CA SER A 146 -1.63 16.80 28.23
C SER A 146 -0.99 17.24 26.92
N GLU A 147 -1.50 18.31 26.29
CA GLU A 147 -0.88 18.87 25.09
C GLU A 147 0.50 19.46 25.42
N LEU A 148 0.66 20.19 26.52
CA LEU A 148 1.94 20.75 26.95
C LEU A 148 3.00 19.66 27.12
N THR A 149 2.66 18.54 27.76
CA THR A 149 3.56 17.37 27.86
C THR A 149 3.90 16.79 26.49
N ASN A 150 2.91 16.61 25.60
CA ASN A 150 3.13 16.07 24.26
C ASN A 150 3.98 17.00 23.38
N ARG A 151 3.76 18.32 23.47
CA ARG A 151 4.54 19.37 22.79
C ARG A 151 5.96 19.42 23.36
N GLY A 152 6.13 19.27 24.68
CA GLY A 152 7.43 19.19 25.35
C GLY A 152 8.24 17.97 24.90
N ALA A 153 7.63 16.79 24.83
CA ALA A 153 8.25 15.57 24.32
C ALA A 153 8.66 15.72 22.84
N ALA A 154 7.75 16.21 22.00
CA ALA A 154 8.06 16.46 20.59
C ALA A 154 9.17 17.51 20.40
N LEU A 155 9.21 18.55 21.22
CA LEU A 155 10.26 19.57 21.21
C LEU A 155 11.61 18.99 21.66
N TYR A 156 11.63 18.12 22.68
CA TYR A 156 12.82 17.40 23.11
C TYR A 156 13.39 16.52 21.99
N ASP A 157 12.55 15.71 21.32
CA ASP A 157 12.97 14.85 20.21
C ASP A 157 13.44 15.64 18.98
N LEU A 158 12.92 16.84 18.77
CA LEU A 158 13.39 17.77 17.73
C LEU A 158 14.73 18.41 18.10
N LEU A 159 14.89 18.93 19.32
CA LEU A 159 16.18 19.49 19.79
C LEU A 159 17.29 18.45 19.81
N LYS A 160 16.98 17.21 20.22
CA LYS A 160 17.90 16.06 20.21
C LYS A 160 18.45 15.77 18.80
N LYS A 161 17.70 16.10 17.75
CA LYS A 161 18.11 15.97 16.34
C LYS A 161 18.73 17.25 15.78
N GLU A 162 18.53 18.42 16.38
CA GLU A 162 18.93 19.69 15.78
C GLU A 162 20.45 19.86 15.67
N LEU A 163 21.27 19.22 16.52
CA LEU A 163 22.73 19.21 16.32
C LEU A 163 23.11 18.54 14.99
N ILE A 164 22.56 17.34 14.73
CA ILE A 164 22.77 16.58 13.49
C ILE A 164 22.17 17.33 12.29
N ASN A 165 20.92 17.83 12.44
CA ASN A 165 20.26 18.59 11.38
C ASN A 165 21.03 19.88 11.03
N ARG A 166 21.61 20.57 12.02
CA ARG A 166 22.44 21.76 11.84
C ARG A 166 23.76 21.43 11.16
N GLU A 167 24.40 20.33 11.52
CA GLU A 167 25.61 19.84 10.85
C GLU A 167 25.33 19.51 9.38
N VAL A 168 24.31 18.70 9.10
CA VAL A 168 23.87 18.37 7.73
C VAL A 168 23.51 19.65 6.95
N ARG A 169 22.76 20.58 7.55
CA ARG A 169 22.39 21.88 6.95
C ARG A 169 23.62 22.73 6.64
N ASN A 170 24.62 22.74 7.52
CA ASN A 170 25.87 23.46 7.31
C ASN A 170 26.68 22.82 6.17
N VAL A 171 26.84 21.49 6.18
CA VAL A 171 27.53 20.74 5.12
C VAL A 171 26.88 20.94 3.75
N GLN A 172 25.54 20.87 3.64
CA GLN A 172 24.88 21.16 2.35
C GLN A 172 24.87 22.66 2.00
N SER A 173 25.02 23.57 2.96
CA SER A 173 25.12 25.01 2.70
C SER A 173 26.54 25.47 2.33
N THR A 174 27.58 24.73 2.72
CA THR A 174 28.98 24.99 2.31
C THR A 174 29.40 24.18 1.09
N ARG A 175 28.69 23.09 0.78
CA ARG A 175 28.83 22.35 -0.48
C ARG A 175 28.54 23.26 -1.68
N SER A 176 29.57 23.54 -2.47
CA SER A 176 29.39 24.09 -3.80
C SER A 176 28.56 23.12 -4.64
N LEU A 177 27.52 23.64 -5.31
CA LEU A 177 26.80 22.88 -6.31
C LEU A 177 27.70 22.67 -7.52
N GLU A 178 28.18 21.44 -7.69
CA GLU A 178 28.90 20.98 -8.88
C GLU A 178 27.94 20.92 -10.09
N LEU A 179 27.53 22.07 -10.61
CA LEU A 179 26.59 22.18 -11.73
C LEU A 179 27.04 21.33 -12.93
N ALA A 180 28.36 21.24 -13.18
CA ALA A 180 28.90 20.40 -14.24
C ALA A 180 28.70 18.88 -14.03
N THR A 181 28.73 18.37 -12.78
CA THR A 181 28.49 16.94 -12.53
C THR A 181 27.00 16.62 -12.55
N THR A 182 26.14 17.50 -12.03
CA THR A 182 24.68 17.36 -12.15
C THR A 182 24.22 17.45 -13.60
N GLU A 183 24.74 18.39 -14.39
CA GLU A 183 24.48 18.51 -15.83
C GLU A 183 24.94 17.27 -16.60
N LYS A 184 26.12 16.72 -16.30
CA LYS A 184 26.62 15.47 -16.90
C LYS A 184 25.70 14.29 -16.60
N ILE A 185 25.20 14.16 -15.36
CA ILE A 185 24.26 13.11 -14.96
C ILE A 185 22.92 13.29 -15.71
N ILE A 186 22.39 14.51 -15.78
CA ILE A 186 21.14 14.82 -16.50
C ILE A 186 21.28 14.51 -18.00
N LYS A 187 22.38 14.92 -18.64
CA LYS A 187 22.67 14.58 -20.05
C LYS A 187 22.77 13.07 -20.28
N GLY A 188 23.42 12.33 -19.37
CA GLY A 188 23.48 10.87 -19.41
C GLY A 188 22.10 10.20 -19.27
N ALA A 189 21.25 10.70 -18.36
CA ALA A 189 19.88 10.24 -18.20
C ALA A 189 19.03 10.50 -19.46
N ILE A 190 19.15 11.69 -20.06
CA ILE A 190 18.48 12.04 -21.34
C ILE A 190 18.93 11.09 -22.45
N ALA A 191 20.23 10.85 -22.62
CA ALA A 191 20.75 9.92 -23.64
C ALA A 191 20.24 8.47 -23.41
N SER A 192 20.19 8.01 -22.16
CA SER A 192 19.61 6.69 -21.82
C SER A 192 18.12 6.60 -22.17
N LEU A 193 17.35 7.65 -21.88
CA LEU A 193 15.93 7.73 -22.23
C LEU A 193 15.70 7.82 -23.75
N GLN A 194 16.55 8.53 -24.48
CA GLN A 194 16.52 8.59 -25.94
C GLN A 194 16.79 7.22 -26.59
N SER A 195 17.78 6.48 -26.08
CA SER A 195 18.08 5.11 -26.54
C SER A 195 16.94 4.13 -26.24
N LYS A 196 16.32 4.23 -25.05
CA LYS A 196 15.11 3.46 -24.70
C LYS A 196 13.93 3.82 -25.61
N LEU A 197 13.77 5.09 -25.96
CA LEU A 197 12.71 5.59 -26.85
C LEU A 197 12.89 5.09 -28.29
N THR A 198 14.11 5.08 -28.84
CA THR A 198 14.36 4.55 -30.20
C THR A 198 14.18 3.03 -30.25
N SER A 199 14.70 2.30 -29.26
CA SER A 199 14.49 0.85 -29.11
C SER A 199 12.99 0.49 -29.01
N SER A 200 12.24 1.19 -28.15
CA SER A 200 10.79 0.98 -28.00
C SER A 200 10.01 1.30 -29.28
N ARG A 201 10.40 2.33 -30.05
CA ARG A 201 9.79 2.65 -31.35
C ARG A 201 10.07 1.56 -32.40
N ALA A 202 11.29 1.02 -32.46
CA ALA A 202 11.62 -0.08 -33.37
C ALA A 202 10.79 -1.34 -33.06
N ALA A 203 10.65 -1.69 -31.77
CA ALA A 203 9.83 -2.82 -31.32
C ALA A 203 8.31 -2.63 -31.58
N LEU A 204 7.82 -1.38 -31.52
CA LEU A 204 6.44 -1.06 -31.89
C LEU A 204 6.20 -1.21 -33.41
N GLU A 205 7.16 -0.82 -34.25
CA GLU A 205 7.01 -0.92 -35.70
C GLU A 205 7.14 -2.38 -36.19
N SER A 206 8.03 -3.19 -35.61
CA SER A 206 8.06 -4.63 -35.90
C SER A 206 6.77 -5.33 -35.49
N LEU A 207 6.26 -5.05 -34.28
CA LEU A 207 4.97 -5.59 -33.82
C LEU A 207 3.79 -5.11 -34.70
N ARG A 208 3.85 -3.89 -35.24
CA ARG A 208 2.87 -3.36 -36.20
C ARG A 208 2.91 -4.12 -37.53
N ALA A 209 4.10 -4.38 -38.07
CA ALA A 209 4.28 -5.18 -39.28
C ALA A 209 3.80 -6.63 -39.08
N ASP A 210 4.11 -7.25 -37.95
CA ASP A 210 3.63 -8.58 -37.59
C ASP A 210 2.10 -8.62 -37.45
N ASN A 211 1.48 -7.61 -36.83
CA ASN A 211 0.03 -7.52 -36.71
C ASN A 211 -0.65 -7.47 -38.10
N VAL A 212 -0.14 -6.65 -39.02
CA VAL A 212 -0.61 -6.59 -40.42
C VAL A 212 -0.42 -7.94 -41.14
N ASN A 213 0.71 -8.61 -40.94
CA ASN A 213 1.00 -9.93 -41.51
C ASN A 213 0.03 -11.01 -40.97
N MET A 214 -0.23 -11.02 -39.66
CA MET A 214 -1.20 -11.94 -39.04
C MET A 214 -2.64 -11.63 -39.46
N ALA A 215 -3.04 -10.36 -39.57
CA ALA A 215 -4.34 -9.98 -40.11
C ALA A 215 -4.54 -10.48 -41.55
N ALA A 216 -3.51 -10.35 -42.40
CA ALA A 216 -3.53 -10.89 -43.76
C ALA A 216 -3.62 -12.43 -43.80
N LYS A 217 -2.92 -13.13 -42.90
CA LYS A 217 -3.03 -14.60 -42.74
C LYS A 217 -4.43 -15.02 -42.30
N ILE A 218 -5.02 -14.32 -41.32
CA ILE A 218 -6.39 -14.56 -40.83
C ILE A 218 -7.40 -14.34 -41.95
N ALA A 219 -7.31 -13.23 -42.70
CA ALA A 219 -8.21 -12.94 -43.81
C ALA A 219 -8.13 -14.03 -44.92
N ARG A 220 -6.91 -14.48 -45.27
CA ARG A 220 -6.70 -15.59 -46.20
C ARG A 220 -7.36 -16.87 -45.69
N LYS A 221 -7.08 -17.29 -44.44
CA LYS A 221 -7.65 -18.51 -43.86
C LYS A 221 -9.16 -18.46 -43.66
N ALA A 222 -9.74 -17.30 -43.36
CA ALA A 222 -11.19 -17.11 -43.34
C ALA A 222 -11.81 -17.34 -44.74
N SER A 223 -11.19 -16.80 -45.79
CA SER A 223 -11.66 -17.00 -47.18
C SER A 223 -11.51 -18.46 -47.66
N GLU A 224 -10.49 -19.17 -47.19
CA GLU A 224 -10.26 -20.59 -47.46
C GLU A 224 -11.27 -21.50 -46.73
N LEU A 225 -11.56 -21.19 -45.45
CA LEU A 225 -12.58 -21.85 -44.64
C LEU A 225 -13.98 -21.67 -45.24
N GLU A 226 -14.32 -20.47 -45.70
CA GLU A 226 -15.63 -20.23 -46.31
C GLU A 226 -15.79 -20.98 -47.64
N ARG A 227 -14.74 -21.05 -48.48
CA ARG A 227 -14.74 -21.90 -49.68
C ARG A 227 -14.87 -23.39 -49.34
N SER A 228 -14.18 -23.90 -48.33
CA SER A 228 -14.26 -25.31 -47.94
C SER A 228 -15.62 -25.64 -47.31
N ARG A 229 -16.21 -24.71 -46.54
CA ARG A 229 -17.58 -24.79 -46.02
C ARG A 229 -18.62 -24.84 -47.13
N GLN A 230 -18.50 -23.98 -48.15
CA GLN A 230 -19.39 -24.00 -49.31
C GLN A 230 -19.25 -25.29 -50.12
N ARG A 231 -18.02 -25.78 -50.33
CA ARG A 231 -17.76 -27.09 -50.96
C ARG A 231 -18.37 -28.25 -50.15
N LEU A 232 -18.24 -28.24 -48.83
CA LEU A 232 -18.84 -29.24 -47.94
C LEU A 232 -20.38 -29.20 -48.02
N GLN A 233 -20.99 -28.01 -47.99
CA GLN A 233 -22.44 -27.84 -48.11
C GLN A 233 -22.95 -28.26 -49.49
N ALA A 234 -22.16 -28.08 -50.55
CA ALA A 234 -22.48 -28.60 -51.88
C ALA A 234 -22.43 -30.14 -51.90
N LEU A 235 -21.35 -30.74 -51.38
CA LEU A 235 -21.22 -32.20 -51.27
C LEU A 235 -22.34 -32.83 -50.44
N GLN A 236 -22.74 -32.21 -49.31
CA GLN A 236 -23.86 -32.66 -48.48
C GLN A 236 -25.23 -32.64 -49.18
N LYS A 237 -25.38 -31.90 -50.30
CA LYS A 237 -26.59 -31.88 -51.12
C LYS A 237 -26.57 -32.88 -52.27
N VAL A 238 -25.41 -33.47 -52.59
CA VAL A 238 -25.25 -34.43 -53.68
C VAL A 238 -25.51 -35.84 -53.14
N ARG A 239 -26.53 -36.52 -53.67
CA ARG A 239 -26.74 -37.96 -53.44
C ARG A 239 -25.57 -38.72 -54.07
N PRO A 240 -24.90 -39.66 -53.36
CA PRO A 240 -23.84 -40.48 -53.95
C PRO A 240 -24.38 -41.28 -55.14
N ALA A 241 -23.64 -41.31 -56.26
CA ALA A 241 -24.14 -41.82 -57.54
C ALA A 241 -24.70 -43.25 -57.46
N TYR A 242 -23.97 -44.16 -56.81
CA TYR A 242 -24.34 -45.57 -56.68
C TYR A 242 -25.30 -45.86 -55.52
N LEU A 243 -25.71 -44.86 -54.72
CA LEU A 243 -26.61 -45.09 -53.59
C LEU A 243 -27.99 -45.59 -54.05
N GLU A 244 -28.50 -45.07 -55.18
CA GLU A 244 -29.79 -45.51 -55.73
C GLU A 244 -29.72 -46.92 -56.35
N GLU A 245 -28.58 -47.30 -56.91
CA GLU A 245 -28.35 -48.67 -57.40
C GLU A 245 -28.22 -49.65 -56.23
N PHE A 246 -27.49 -49.26 -55.18
CA PHE A 246 -27.39 -50.01 -53.93
C PHE A 246 -28.76 -50.22 -53.25
N GLU A 247 -29.58 -49.17 -53.12
CA GLU A 247 -30.95 -49.27 -52.59
C GLU A 247 -31.84 -50.23 -53.41
N LYS A 248 -31.72 -50.23 -54.74
CA LYS A 248 -32.43 -51.16 -55.62
C LYS A 248 -31.96 -52.60 -55.43
N LEU A 249 -30.65 -52.83 -55.40
CA LEU A 249 -30.06 -54.16 -55.20
C LEU A 249 -30.36 -54.71 -53.80
N GLU A 250 -30.39 -53.88 -52.76
CA GLU A 250 -30.87 -54.27 -51.44
C GLU A 250 -32.33 -54.74 -51.45
N LEU A 251 -33.20 -54.07 -52.21
CA LEU A 251 -34.63 -54.40 -52.31
C LEU A 251 -34.83 -55.71 -53.08
N GLU A 252 -34.13 -55.87 -54.21
CA GLU A 252 -34.11 -57.12 -54.99
C GLU A 252 -33.57 -58.29 -54.15
N LEU A 253 -32.46 -58.11 -53.42
CA LEU A 253 -31.89 -59.12 -52.52
C LEU A 253 -32.90 -59.56 -51.44
N LYS A 254 -33.66 -58.62 -50.85
CA LYS A 254 -34.70 -58.93 -49.86
C LYS A 254 -35.83 -59.78 -50.50
N GLY A 255 -36.31 -59.42 -51.68
CA GLY A 255 -37.31 -60.20 -52.42
C GLY A 255 -36.83 -61.60 -52.83
N LEU A 256 -35.58 -61.71 -53.29
CA LEU A 256 -34.94 -63.00 -53.61
C LEU A 256 -34.77 -63.87 -52.37
N TYR A 257 -34.44 -63.29 -51.21
CA TYR A 257 -34.30 -63.99 -49.94
C TYR A 257 -35.65 -64.51 -49.42
N GLU A 258 -36.74 -63.73 -49.54
CA GLU A 258 -38.10 -64.20 -49.24
C GLU A 258 -38.50 -65.40 -50.13
N ALA A 259 -38.27 -65.29 -51.45
CA ALA A 259 -38.55 -66.37 -52.39
C ALA A 259 -37.70 -67.63 -52.14
N TYR A 260 -36.45 -67.46 -51.71
CA TYR A 260 -35.54 -68.53 -51.31
C TYR A 260 -36.04 -69.26 -50.04
N ILE A 261 -36.46 -68.52 -49.00
CA ILE A 261 -37.07 -69.09 -47.79
C ILE A 261 -38.32 -69.90 -48.14
N VAL A 262 -39.21 -69.37 -48.99
CA VAL A 262 -40.43 -70.08 -49.41
C VAL A 262 -40.05 -71.36 -50.16
N ARG A 263 -39.09 -71.30 -51.11
CA ARG A 263 -38.64 -72.48 -51.86
C ARG A 263 -38.03 -73.55 -50.95
N ILE A 264 -37.22 -73.18 -49.95
CA ILE A 264 -36.68 -74.14 -48.97
C ILE A 264 -37.80 -74.77 -48.15
N ARG A 265 -38.73 -73.98 -47.60
CA ARG A 265 -39.88 -74.51 -46.84
C ARG A 265 -40.72 -75.49 -47.67
N CYS A 266 -40.92 -75.22 -48.96
CA CYS A 266 -41.59 -76.15 -49.87
C CYS A 266 -40.76 -77.43 -50.12
N VAL A 267 -39.44 -77.32 -50.34
CA VAL A 267 -38.55 -78.47 -50.53
C VAL A 267 -38.51 -79.36 -49.30
N ASP A 268 -38.41 -78.81 -48.09
CA ASP A 268 -38.36 -79.58 -46.85
C ASP A 268 -39.72 -80.19 -46.49
N ALA A 269 -40.83 -79.52 -46.80
CA ALA A 269 -42.16 -80.12 -46.73
C ALA A 269 -42.31 -81.31 -47.69
N LEU A 270 -41.84 -81.19 -48.93
CA LEU A 270 -41.87 -82.29 -49.92
C LEU A 270 -40.93 -83.45 -49.52
N ARG A 271 -39.73 -83.15 -49.01
CA ARG A 271 -38.81 -84.15 -48.42
C ARG A 271 -39.48 -84.90 -47.27
N SER A 272 -40.11 -84.17 -46.35
CA SER A 272 -40.85 -84.77 -45.22
C SER A 272 -42.00 -85.67 -45.69
N GLN A 273 -42.74 -85.27 -46.73
CA GLN A 273 -43.79 -86.10 -47.34
C GLN A 273 -43.26 -87.33 -48.08
N LEU A 274 -42.10 -87.24 -48.74
CA LEU A 274 -41.45 -88.41 -49.35
C LEU A 274 -40.93 -89.38 -48.29
N ILE A 275 -40.31 -88.86 -47.23
CA ILE A 275 -39.86 -89.65 -46.08
C ILE A 275 -41.05 -90.34 -45.41
N SER A 276 -42.18 -89.65 -45.19
CA SER A 276 -43.34 -90.27 -44.54
C SER A 276 -44.00 -91.34 -45.41
N LYS A 277 -44.15 -91.13 -46.72
CA LYS A 277 -44.62 -92.16 -47.67
C LYS A 277 -43.71 -93.39 -47.67
N ASN A 278 -42.40 -93.21 -47.60
CA ASN A 278 -41.43 -94.31 -47.60
C ASN A 278 -41.26 -94.99 -46.22
N ARG A 279 -41.98 -94.56 -45.17
CA ARG A 279 -41.75 -94.97 -43.77
C ARG A 279 -42.90 -95.76 -43.12
N THR A 280 -43.91 -96.18 -43.88
CA THR A 280 -45.08 -96.93 -43.35
C THR A 280 -45.45 -98.13 -44.25
N PRO A 281 -45.77 -99.32 -43.68
CA PRO A 281 -44.72 -100.22 -43.17
C PRO A 281 -44.95 -101.73 -43.45
N THR A 282 -44.01 -102.58 -42.98
CA THR A 282 -44.08 -104.07 -42.79
C THR A 282 -43.82 -104.96 -44.04
N PRO A 283 -43.39 -106.25 -43.89
CA PRO A 283 -42.30 -106.72 -43.00
C PRO A 283 -41.43 -107.92 -43.52
N THR A 284 -40.34 -108.24 -42.80
CA THR A 284 -39.75 -109.60 -42.58
C THR A 284 -39.02 -110.39 -43.71
N SER A 285 -37.67 -110.31 -43.72
CA SER A 285 -36.70 -111.46 -43.69
C SER A 285 -36.48 -112.35 -44.97
N PRO A 286 -35.46 -113.25 -45.02
CA PRO A 286 -34.00 -113.04 -44.91
C PRO A 286 -33.17 -113.68 -46.08
N VAL A 287 -31.82 -113.62 -45.97
CA VAL A 287 -30.78 -114.26 -46.84
C VAL A 287 -30.56 -113.53 -48.19
N ALA A 288 -29.34 -113.29 -48.69
CA ALA A 288 -27.98 -113.70 -48.27
C ALA A 288 -27.07 -112.52 -47.83
N ARG A 289 -25.76 -112.75 -47.67
CA ARG A 289 -24.76 -111.82 -47.10
C ARG A 289 -23.41 -111.89 -47.84
N ILE A 290 -22.61 -110.82 -47.71
CA ILE A 290 -21.14 -110.71 -47.81
C ILE A 290 -20.52 -110.62 -49.24
N THR A 291 -19.47 -109.77 -49.34
CA THR A 291 -18.55 -109.49 -50.49
C THR A 291 -19.19 -108.93 -51.78
N ASP A 292 -18.68 -107.87 -52.43
CA ASP A 292 -17.41 -107.14 -52.24
C ASP A 292 -17.52 -105.60 -52.38
N SER A 293 -16.44 -104.90 -52.02
CA SER A 293 -16.41 -103.45 -51.74
C SER A 293 -15.90 -102.57 -52.89
N SER A 294 -16.65 -101.51 -53.22
CA SER A 294 -16.15 -100.25 -53.83
C SER A 294 -17.22 -99.17 -53.64
N MET A 295 -17.14 -98.30 -52.62
CA MET A 295 -16.25 -97.13 -52.48
C MET A 295 -16.61 -95.95 -53.39
N THR A 296 -17.49 -95.07 -52.90
CA THR A 296 -17.19 -93.62 -52.74
C THR A 296 -18.34 -92.90 -52.04
N ILE A 297 -18.18 -92.63 -50.74
CA ILE A 297 -18.98 -91.65 -49.99
C ILE A 297 -18.00 -90.78 -49.20
N LEU A 298 -17.98 -89.50 -49.53
CA LEU A 298 -17.44 -88.34 -48.81
C LEU A 298 -18.13 -87.11 -49.47
N PRO A 299 -18.36 -85.98 -48.77
CA PRO A 299 -17.50 -85.42 -47.74
C PRO A 299 -18.19 -85.13 -46.38
N GLU A 300 -17.54 -85.51 -45.28
CA GLU A 300 -17.80 -85.02 -43.92
C GLU A 300 -16.54 -85.31 -43.07
N GLY A 301 -16.16 -84.43 -42.14
CA GLY A 301 -14.87 -84.47 -41.42
C GLY A 301 -13.76 -83.67 -42.13
N LEU A 302 -13.12 -82.64 -41.56
CA LEU A 302 -13.06 -82.16 -40.17
C LEU A 302 -12.35 -83.13 -39.21
N MET A 303 -11.41 -82.59 -38.42
CA MET A 303 -10.33 -83.27 -37.68
C MET A 303 -9.21 -83.84 -38.58
N GLU A 304 -7.93 -83.88 -38.19
CA GLU A 304 -7.14 -83.16 -37.16
C GLU A 304 -5.68 -83.60 -37.35
N SER A 305 -4.71 -82.69 -37.39
CA SER A 305 -3.28 -83.04 -37.36
C SER A 305 -2.40 -81.85 -36.96
N GLU A 306 -2.16 -81.75 -35.65
CA GLU A 306 -0.87 -81.31 -35.11
C GLU A 306 0.22 -82.28 -35.67
N ASP A 307 1.48 -81.92 -35.94
CA ASP A 307 2.41 -81.15 -35.11
C ASP A 307 3.48 -80.36 -35.91
N GLU A 308 4.05 -79.37 -35.22
CA GLU A 308 5.45 -78.89 -35.19
C GLU A 308 6.34 -78.82 -36.46
N ASN A 309 6.90 -77.62 -36.69
CA ASN A 309 8.31 -77.23 -36.98
C ASN A 309 8.25 -75.80 -37.59
N GLU A 310 8.40 -74.74 -36.80
CA GLU A 310 9.66 -74.09 -36.34
C GLU A 310 10.18 -73.01 -37.32
N GLU A 311 10.36 -71.79 -36.80
CA GLU A 311 11.30 -70.69 -37.17
C GLU A 311 11.39 -70.22 -38.66
N ASP A 312 11.38 -68.93 -39.03
CA ASP A 312 11.25 -67.63 -38.33
C ASP A 312 10.76 -66.58 -39.37
N ASP A 313 10.03 -65.53 -38.95
CA ASP A 313 9.77 -64.36 -39.82
C ASP A 313 9.53 -63.08 -38.97
N ASP A 314 10.47 -62.14 -39.00
CA ASP A 314 10.41 -60.86 -38.26
C ASP A 314 9.43 -59.86 -38.91
N PHE A 315 8.31 -59.52 -38.24
CA PHE A 315 7.50 -58.37 -38.61
C PHE A 315 6.92 -57.60 -37.40
N ASP A 316 7.36 -56.34 -37.26
CA ASP A 316 7.15 -55.48 -36.08
C ASP A 316 5.73 -54.87 -36.05
N GLU A 317 4.81 -55.47 -35.27
CA GLU A 317 3.42 -55.04 -35.12
C GLU A 317 3.23 -54.00 -33.99
N ARG A 318 2.44 -52.94 -34.23
CA ARG A 318 2.12 -51.91 -33.22
C ARG A 318 0.62 -51.80 -32.92
N ASP A 319 0.23 -52.47 -31.84
CA ASP A 319 -0.96 -52.28 -31.00
C ASP A 319 -2.22 -51.66 -31.63
N ASP A 320 -3.23 -52.50 -31.85
CA ASP A 320 -4.56 -52.11 -32.31
C ASP A 320 -5.54 -51.75 -31.16
N VAL A 321 -6.58 -50.97 -31.48
CA VAL A 321 -7.48 -50.32 -30.52
C VAL A 321 -8.48 -51.26 -29.83
N LYS A 322 -8.31 -51.47 -28.51
CA LYS A 322 -9.31 -52.15 -27.67
C LYS A 322 -10.51 -51.27 -27.29
N LEU A 323 -11.56 -51.33 -28.12
CA LEU A 323 -12.89 -50.85 -27.75
C LEU A 323 -13.48 -51.64 -26.57
N LYS A 324 -13.79 -50.96 -25.46
CA LYS A 324 -14.77 -51.43 -24.47
C LYS A 324 -15.96 -50.48 -24.47
N THR A 325 -17.13 -51.03 -24.79
CA THR A 325 -18.39 -50.29 -24.74
C THR A 325 -18.85 -50.13 -23.30
N ASP A 326 -19.09 -48.89 -22.86
CA ASP A 326 -20.08 -48.66 -21.81
C ASP A 326 -20.94 -47.42 -22.16
N ARG A 327 -22.25 -47.53 -21.95
CA ARG A 327 -23.25 -46.71 -22.67
C ARG A 327 -24.30 -46.11 -21.73
N ARG A 328 -23.94 -45.01 -21.06
CA ARG A 328 -24.86 -44.04 -20.40
C ARG A 328 -24.14 -42.71 -20.10
N ILE A 329 -24.92 -41.70 -19.71
CA ILE A 329 -24.48 -40.38 -19.21
C ILE A 329 -23.81 -39.45 -20.26
N LEU A 330 -24.56 -39.06 -21.29
CA LEU A 330 -24.35 -37.80 -22.03
C LEU A 330 -25.64 -36.97 -21.99
N ARG A 331 -25.91 -36.24 -20.89
CA ARG A 331 -27.10 -35.37 -20.78
C ARG A 331 -27.09 -34.24 -19.73
N SER A 332 -25.97 -33.54 -19.50
CA SER A 332 -25.97 -32.43 -18.51
C SER A 332 -25.01 -31.25 -18.71
N GLU A 333 -24.22 -31.16 -19.79
CA GLU A 333 -23.28 -30.01 -20.00
C GLU A 333 -23.59 -29.17 -21.25
N LEU A 334 -24.85 -28.74 -21.40
CA LEU A 334 -25.24 -27.68 -22.35
C LEU A 334 -26.25 -26.71 -21.71
N LEU A 335 -25.92 -26.14 -20.54
CA LEU A 335 -26.67 -25.03 -19.93
C LEU A 335 -25.84 -24.29 -18.85
N ASN A 336 -25.02 -23.32 -19.26
CA ASN A 336 -25.04 -21.93 -18.77
C ASN A 336 -23.82 -21.12 -19.22
N ARG A 337 -24.05 -19.84 -19.56
CA ARG A 337 -23.03 -18.89 -20.03
C ARG A 337 -23.37 -17.47 -19.59
N ASP A 338 -22.71 -17.00 -18.53
CA ASP A 338 -22.60 -15.57 -18.17
C ASP A 338 -21.26 -15.40 -17.41
N ARG A 339 -20.40 -14.43 -17.77
CA ARG A 339 -20.44 -12.98 -17.47
C ARG A 339 -20.20 -12.62 -16.00
N GLY A 340 -19.26 -11.71 -15.77
CA GLY A 340 -19.35 -10.75 -14.65
C GLY A 340 -18.21 -10.73 -13.64
N SER A 341 -17.20 -9.90 -13.91
CA SER A 341 -16.69 -8.84 -13.02
C SER A 341 -16.42 -9.10 -11.51
N THR A 342 -15.27 -8.56 -11.09
CA THR A 342 -14.98 -7.91 -9.77
C THR A 342 -14.70 -8.72 -8.48
N ARG A 343 -13.60 -8.27 -7.82
CA ARG A 343 -13.36 -8.12 -6.36
C ARG A 343 -12.88 -9.31 -5.49
N PHE A 344 -11.61 -9.17 -5.09
CA PHE A 344 -11.13 -9.08 -3.69
C PHE A 344 -11.38 -10.21 -2.65
N ARG A 345 -10.25 -10.70 -2.12
CA ARG A 345 -9.96 -11.06 -0.69
C ARG A 345 -10.48 -12.38 -0.08
N SER A 346 -9.49 -13.11 0.46
CA SER A 346 -9.41 -13.55 1.88
C SER A 346 -9.82 -14.98 2.29
N ARG A 347 -8.77 -15.80 2.49
CA ARG A 347 -8.50 -16.68 3.67
C ARG A 347 -9.39 -17.90 3.99
N ILE A 348 -8.66 -19.02 4.18
CA ILE A 348 -8.76 -20.01 5.29
C ILE A 348 -10.06 -20.82 5.41
N ASP A 349 -9.96 -22.12 5.12
CA ASP A 349 -9.88 -23.19 6.14
C ASP A 349 -9.21 -24.43 5.49
N GLY A 350 -8.84 -25.52 6.17
CA GLY A 350 -8.91 -25.86 7.59
C GLY A 350 -9.04 -27.37 7.78
N ALA A 351 -8.12 -28.02 8.50
CA ALA A 351 -8.16 -29.47 8.74
C ALA A 351 -7.65 -29.85 10.15
N SER A 352 -8.59 -30.34 10.96
CA SER A 352 -8.45 -30.89 12.32
C SER A 352 -8.02 -32.39 12.28
N PRO A 353 -7.88 -33.17 13.39
CA PRO A 353 -8.34 -32.91 14.76
C PRO A 353 -7.51 -33.46 15.95
N SER A 354 -8.09 -33.28 17.15
CA SER A 354 -7.84 -33.98 18.42
C SER A 354 -6.71 -33.45 19.33
N GLY A 355 -6.93 -33.21 20.63
CA GLY A 355 -8.21 -33.21 21.35
C GLY A 355 -8.12 -33.27 22.89
N LYS A 356 -8.99 -32.49 23.56
CA LYS A 356 -9.29 -32.47 25.02
C LYS A 356 -8.16 -31.98 25.95
N ASP A 357 -8.41 -31.47 27.16
CA ASP A 357 -9.54 -30.66 27.71
C ASP A 357 -9.12 -30.13 29.13
N ARG A 358 -9.83 -29.14 29.66
CA ARG A 358 -9.97 -28.74 31.08
C ARG A 358 -8.94 -27.81 31.80
N THR A 359 -9.26 -26.51 31.75
CA THR A 359 -9.64 -25.66 32.92
C THR A 359 -8.63 -25.31 34.06
N LYS A 360 -8.40 -23.97 34.21
CA LYS A 360 -8.44 -23.13 35.46
C LYS A 360 -7.15 -22.59 36.17
N MET A 361 -7.31 -21.33 36.63
CA MET A 361 -6.66 -20.58 37.74
C MET A 361 -5.27 -19.92 37.56
N ILE A 362 -5.30 -18.58 37.50
CA ILE A 362 -4.59 -17.58 38.36
C ILE A 362 -3.21 -17.95 38.93
N GLY A 363 -2.22 -17.09 38.64
CA GLY A 363 -0.92 -16.98 39.31
C GLY A 363 -0.31 -15.57 39.11
N SER A 364 0.63 -15.17 39.97
CA SER A 364 1.33 -13.87 39.99
C SER A 364 2.82 -14.09 40.34
N ILE A 365 3.63 -13.02 40.41
CA ILE A 365 5.10 -13.00 40.67
C ILE A 365 5.89 -13.49 39.43
N GLU A 366 6.79 -12.72 38.81
CA GLU A 366 8.05 -12.05 39.25
C GLU A 366 9.28 -12.96 39.14
N ASP A 367 10.41 -12.37 38.69
CA ASP A 367 11.79 -12.88 38.74
C ASP A 367 12.11 -14.20 37.98
N GLU A 368 13.37 -14.51 37.60
CA GLU A 368 14.58 -13.72 37.25
C GLU A 368 15.49 -14.68 36.41
N LEU A 369 16.65 -14.20 35.92
CA LEU A 369 17.81 -14.97 35.42
C LEU A 369 17.72 -15.62 34.01
N GLY A 370 18.78 -15.42 33.22
CA GLY A 370 19.16 -16.24 32.07
C GLY A 370 20.22 -17.29 32.47
N PRO A 371 21.27 -17.58 31.65
CA PRO A 371 21.62 -17.07 30.31
C PRO A 371 22.06 -18.21 29.32
N LEU A 372 22.88 -17.87 28.30
CA LEU A 372 23.62 -18.74 27.35
C LEU A 372 22.78 -19.34 26.18
N ASP A 373 23.31 -19.61 24.96
CA ASP A 373 24.70 -19.49 24.45
C ASP A 373 24.83 -19.13 22.93
N SER A 374 25.95 -18.47 22.61
CA SER A 374 26.77 -18.36 21.37
C SER A 374 26.26 -18.53 19.91
N SER A 375 26.62 -17.50 19.10
CA SER A 375 27.20 -17.57 17.72
C SER A 375 26.30 -17.99 16.53
N MET A 376 26.57 -17.71 15.24
CA MET A 376 27.56 -16.86 14.52
C MET A 376 26.76 -15.81 13.66
N SER A 377 27.20 -15.10 12.61
CA SER A 377 28.45 -14.93 11.82
C SER A 377 28.48 -13.51 11.17
N SER A 378 29.39 -13.24 10.21
CA SER A 378 29.51 -11.99 9.44
C SER A 378 29.75 -12.25 7.93
N GLU A 379 30.10 -11.17 7.19
CA GLU A 379 30.36 -11.04 5.74
C GLU A 379 29.13 -11.15 4.80
N GLU A 380 28.80 -10.15 3.95
CA GLU A 380 29.57 -9.36 2.96
C GLU A 380 29.84 -10.15 1.66
N SER A 381 29.68 -9.52 0.49
CA SER A 381 29.86 -10.17 -0.82
C SER A 381 30.76 -9.34 -1.71
N GLU A 382 31.86 -9.96 -2.15
CA GLU A 382 32.93 -9.28 -2.86
C GLU A 382 32.62 -8.99 -4.34
N SER A 383 33.34 -8.02 -4.90
CA SER A 383 33.47 -7.79 -6.33
C SER A 383 34.94 -7.54 -6.64
N ASP A 384 35.52 -8.29 -7.58
CA ASP A 384 36.89 -8.04 -8.03
C ASP A 384 37.02 -8.14 -9.56
N LEU A 385 38.13 -7.63 -10.07
CA LEU A 385 38.35 -7.21 -11.44
C LEU A 385 39.77 -7.59 -11.93
N GLU A 386 40.25 -6.89 -12.96
CA GLU A 386 41.57 -7.01 -13.59
C GLU A 386 41.87 -8.26 -14.45
N MET A 387 42.92 -8.26 -15.27
CA MET A 387 43.13 -7.48 -16.51
C MET A 387 44.52 -7.80 -17.12
N ALA A 388 44.56 -8.55 -18.23
CA ALA A 388 45.64 -8.53 -19.23
C ALA A 388 45.21 -9.31 -20.50
N GLY A 389 45.65 -9.00 -21.73
CA GLY A 389 46.35 -7.80 -22.18
C GLY A 389 47.54 -8.06 -23.11
N ASN A 390 47.33 -8.25 -24.42
CA ASN A 390 48.34 -7.84 -25.42
C ASN A 390 47.79 -7.64 -26.85
N ARG A 391 48.64 -7.08 -27.73
CA ARG A 391 48.36 -6.52 -29.07
C ARG A 391 48.62 -7.51 -30.23
N LEU A 392 48.14 -7.22 -31.45
CA LEU A 392 48.97 -6.75 -32.60
C LEU A 392 48.22 -6.67 -33.96
N ILE A 393 48.20 -5.45 -34.55
CA ILE A 393 48.40 -5.08 -35.98
C ILE A 393 47.43 -5.54 -37.11
N ASP A 394 47.34 -4.65 -38.12
CA ASP A 394 46.79 -4.75 -39.49
C ASP A 394 45.26 -4.54 -39.70
N GLY A 395 44.81 -3.92 -40.80
CA GLY A 395 45.57 -3.18 -41.83
C GLY A 395 44.79 -2.93 -43.13
N SER A 396 44.74 -1.67 -43.60
CA SER A 396 44.34 -1.23 -44.94
C SER A 396 42.99 -1.71 -45.54
N LEU A 397 42.05 -0.76 -45.73
CA LEU A 397 41.60 -0.43 -47.09
C LEU A 397 41.10 1.03 -47.19
N ARG A 398 40.86 1.49 -48.42
CA ARG A 398 40.41 2.84 -48.82
C ARG A 398 39.12 2.72 -49.65
N THR A 399 38.79 3.78 -50.39
CA THR A 399 37.95 3.86 -51.60
C THR A 399 36.44 3.66 -51.40
N ASP A 400 35.56 4.48 -52.01
CA ASP A 400 35.76 5.71 -52.80
C ASP A 400 34.52 6.63 -52.70
N ASP A 401 34.58 7.78 -53.38
CA ASP A 401 33.53 8.80 -53.49
C ASP A 401 32.27 8.34 -54.26
N ASP A 402 31.19 9.13 -54.15
CA ASP A 402 30.48 9.67 -55.33
C ASP A 402 29.60 10.88 -54.90
N GLU A 403 29.52 11.90 -55.75
CA GLU A 403 28.62 13.08 -55.58
C GLU A 403 27.20 12.72 -56.13
N ASP A 404 26.13 13.53 -56.00
CA ASP A 404 25.91 14.72 -56.84
C ASP A 404 24.60 15.51 -56.53
N GLU A 405 24.49 16.67 -57.18
CA GLU A 405 23.33 17.52 -57.53
C GLU A 405 22.23 17.87 -56.49
N SER A 406 22.35 19.13 -56.05
CA SER A 406 21.31 20.04 -55.54
C SER A 406 20.05 20.19 -56.42
N LEU A 407 18.96 20.74 -55.84
CA LEU A 407 18.00 21.57 -56.60
C LEU A 407 17.48 22.80 -55.81
N ALA A 408 17.00 23.80 -56.54
CA ALA A 408 16.60 25.13 -56.05
C ALA A 408 15.29 25.10 -55.19
N LYS A 409 15.03 25.97 -54.19
CA LYS A 409 15.33 27.41 -53.94
C LYS A 409 14.48 28.40 -54.75
N MET A 410 13.31 28.80 -54.20
CA MET A 410 12.57 30.06 -54.49
C MET A 410 11.68 30.42 -53.27
N PRO A 411 11.14 31.67 -53.11
CA PRO A 411 11.23 32.33 -51.81
C PRO A 411 9.94 32.95 -51.24
N ARG A 412 10.07 33.44 -49.99
CA ARG A 412 9.43 34.64 -49.37
C ARG A 412 8.01 35.04 -49.81
N GLU A 413 7.17 35.26 -48.81
CA GLU A 413 6.55 36.59 -48.64
C GLU A 413 6.43 36.98 -47.16
N SER A 414 6.10 38.24 -46.86
CA SER A 414 6.29 38.84 -45.53
C SER A 414 5.26 39.92 -45.21
N SER A 415 4.68 39.91 -44.01
CA SER A 415 3.82 40.99 -43.51
C SER A 415 4.09 41.34 -42.04
N THR A 416 4.56 42.57 -41.82
CA THR A 416 4.71 43.24 -40.52
C THR A 416 3.36 43.73 -40.00
N ILE A 417 2.98 43.47 -38.75
CA ILE A 417 3.17 44.37 -37.58
C ILE A 417 2.73 45.83 -37.84
N ASN A 418 1.54 46.26 -37.35
CA ASN A 418 1.40 47.21 -36.22
C ASN A 418 -0.05 47.67 -35.86
N ARG A 419 -0.24 47.95 -34.56
CA ARG A 419 -1.04 49.02 -33.89
C ARG A 419 -2.51 49.34 -34.30
N SER A 420 -3.43 48.87 -33.45
CA SER A 420 -4.32 49.68 -32.58
C SER A 420 -4.65 51.16 -32.89
N ALA A 421 -5.94 51.52 -32.90
CA ALA A 421 -6.50 52.74 -32.27
C ALA A 421 -8.05 52.73 -32.22
N LYS A 422 -8.64 53.46 -31.24
CA LYS A 422 -10.06 53.91 -31.14
C LYS A 422 -11.14 52.84 -30.83
N VAL A 423 -12.25 53.15 -30.15
CA VAL A 423 -12.61 54.30 -29.25
C VAL A 423 -13.71 53.83 -28.27
N ASP A 424 -13.93 54.58 -27.20
CA ASP A 424 -14.98 54.39 -26.20
C ASP A 424 -16.40 54.31 -26.78
N LEU A 425 -17.26 53.52 -26.12
CA LEU A 425 -18.64 53.91 -25.83
C LEU A 425 -19.06 53.35 -24.47
N SER A 426 -19.61 54.21 -23.62
CA SER A 426 -20.23 53.89 -22.35
C SER A 426 -21.73 53.65 -22.52
N ASP A 427 -22.31 52.79 -21.69
CA ASP A 427 -23.70 52.93 -21.24
C ASP A 427 -23.83 52.29 -19.84
N GLU A 428 -24.17 53.11 -18.84
CA GLU A 428 -24.84 52.70 -17.62
C GLU A 428 -26.28 53.23 -17.71
N ASP A 429 -27.28 52.36 -17.66
CA ASP A 429 -28.63 52.60 -17.08
C ASP A 429 -29.59 51.44 -17.46
N PHE A 430 -29.64 50.37 -16.65
CA PHE A 430 -30.87 49.79 -16.05
C PHE A 430 -30.59 48.56 -15.16
#